data_AF-A0A357AHE0-F1
#
_entry.id   AF-A0A357AHE0-F1
#
_cell.length_a   1.000
_cell.length_b   1.000
_cell.length_c   1.000
_cell.angle_alpha   90.00
_cell.angle_beta   90.00
_cell.angle_gamma   90.00
#
_symmetry.space_group_name_H-M   'P 1'
#
loop_
_entity.id
_entity.type
_entity.pdbx_description
1 polymer ?
#
loop_
_entity_poly.entity_id
_entity_poly.type
_entity_poly.pdbx_seq_one_letter_code
_entity_poly.pdbx_strand_id
1 'polypeptide(L)'
;IEFDDGITATFSLSAFTSKVNRTLKITCERGEIRAAEKPYVVEVSNFLTGETRALDLNIPGGGHGGGDKGFIMEFMRAYQKGEE
;
A
#
# COMPACT_ATOMS: atom_id res chain seq x y z
N ILE A 1 7.13 0.27 -16.21
CA ILE A 1 7.78 1.53 -15.81
C ILE A 1 9.16 1.16 -15.32
N GLU A 2 10.18 1.87 -15.78
CA GLU A 2 11.58 1.69 -15.36
C GLU A 2 12.08 3.04 -14.87
N PHE A 3 12.78 3.04 -13.74
CA PHE A 3 13.34 4.23 -13.11
C PHE A 3 14.85 4.30 -13.36
N ASP A 4 15.44 5.49 -13.23
CA ASP A 4 16.87 5.74 -13.53
C ASP A 4 17.84 4.88 -12.69
N ASP A 5 17.40 4.43 -11.52
CA ASP A 5 18.14 3.54 -10.61
C ASP A 5 17.91 2.04 -10.88
N GLY A 6 17.24 1.70 -11.99
CA GLY A 6 16.98 0.33 -12.42
C GLY A 6 15.80 -0.35 -11.70
N ILE A 7 15.09 0.35 -10.82
CA ILE A 7 13.85 -0.16 -10.24
C ILE A 7 12.81 -0.28 -11.35
N THR A 8 11.99 -1.34 -11.30
CA THR A 8 10.87 -1.54 -12.23
C THR A 8 9.55 -1.56 -11.49
N ALA A 9 8.51 -1.04 -12.15
CA ALA A 9 7.15 -1.09 -11.65
C ALA A 9 6.17 -1.47 -12.77
N THR A 10 5.17 -2.26 -12.39
CA THR A 10 4.07 -2.67 -13.26
C THR A 10 2.76 -2.27 -12.61
N PHE A 11 1.89 -1.64 -13.39
CA PHE A 11 0.54 -1.31 -12.98
C PHE A 11 -0.46 -2.13 -13.79
N SER A 12 -1.35 -2.84 -13.11
CA SER A 12 -2.41 -3.65 -13.73
C SER A 12 -3.77 -3.13 -13.26
N LEU A 13 -4.63 -2.77 -14.22
CA LEU A 13 -5.96 -2.26 -13.97
C LEU A 13 -6.97 -3.02 -14.82
N SER A 14 -8.03 -3.52 -14.18
CA SER A 14 -9.17 -4.12 -14.87
C SER A 14 -10.46 -3.78 -14.15
N ALA A 15 -11.42 -3.21 -14.89
CA ALA A 15 -12.80 -3.05 -14.45
C ALA A 15 -13.65 -4.31 -14.73
N PHE A 16 -13.15 -5.23 -15.56
CA PHE A 16 -13.82 -6.49 -15.91
C PHE A 16 -13.44 -7.60 -14.93
N THR A 17 -13.79 -7.41 -13.65
CA THR A 17 -13.50 -8.35 -12.56
C THR A 17 -14.72 -8.50 -11.65
N SER A 18 -14.95 -9.70 -11.12
CA SER A 18 -16.00 -9.96 -10.12
C SER A 18 -15.60 -9.52 -8.71
N LYS A 19 -14.31 -9.22 -8.47
CA LYS A 19 -13.77 -8.81 -7.18
C LYS A 19 -13.18 -7.41 -7.28
N VAL A 20 -13.78 -6.46 -6.55
CA VAL A 20 -13.21 -5.14 -6.31
C VAL A 20 -12.16 -5.24 -5.21
N ASN A 21 -10.90 -5.24 -5.60
CA ASN A 21 -9.76 -5.32 -4.68
C ASN A 21 -8.56 -4.55 -5.26
N ARG A 22 -7.72 -4.05 -4.37
CA ARG A 22 -6.42 -3.47 -4.71
C ARG A 22 -5.35 -4.29 -4.00
N THR A 23 -4.27 -4.57 -4.72
CA THR A 23 -3.11 -5.27 -4.15
C THR A 23 -1.84 -4.50 -4.47
N LEU A 24 -0.84 -4.69 -3.62
CA LEU A 24 0.51 -4.16 -3.79
C LEU A 24 1.51 -5.30 -3.55
N LYS A 25 2.58 -5.32 -4.33
CA LYS A 25 3.74 -6.17 -4.08
C LYS A 25 5.01 -5.36 -4.32
N ILE A 26 5.88 -5.32 -3.32
CA ILE A 26 7.21 -4.72 -3.39
C ILE A 26 8.21 -5.85 -3.13
N THR A 27 9.17 -6.02 -4.03
CA THR A 27 10.21 -7.05 -3.91
C THR A 27 11.57 -6.39 -3.78
N CYS A 28 12.35 -6.84 -2.80
CA CYS A 28 13.68 -6.36 -2.50
C CYS A 28 14.66 -7.54 -2.37
N GLU A 29 15.96 -7.24 -2.30
CA GLU A 29 17.01 -8.27 -2.18
C GLU A 29 16.87 -9.20 -0.96
N ARG A 30 16.32 -8.70 0.15
CA ARG A 30 16.24 -9.42 1.44
C ARG A 30 14.83 -9.75 1.88
N GLY A 31 13.84 -9.48 1.04
CA GLY A 31 12.46 -9.67 1.44
C GLY A 31 11.44 -9.11 0.46
N GLU A 32 10.18 -9.25 0.83
CA GLU A 32 9.07 -8.67 0.09
C GLU A 32 7.98 -8.13 1.03
N ILE A 33 7.25 -7.14 0.54
CA ILE A 33 6.04 -6.61 1.16
C ILE A 33 4.88 -6.90 0.23
N ARG A 34 3.80 -7.46 0.77
CA ARG A 34 2.54 -7.64 0.06
C ARG A 34 1.43 -6.94 0.83
N ALA A 35 0.52 -6.29 0.12
CA ALA A 35 -0.67 -5.72 0.74
C ALA A 35 -1.91 -6.04 -0.07
N ALA A 36 -3.04 -6.21 0.60
CA ALA A 36 -4.35 -6.40 -0.02
C ALA A 36 -5.40 -5.56 0.72
N GLU A 37 -6.17 -4.76 -0.03
CA GLU A 37 -7.28 -3.95 0.51
C GLU A 37 -8.37 -4.84 1.11
N LYS A 38 -8.57 -6.04 0.58
CA LYS A 38 -9.48 -7.03 1.19
C LYS A 38 -8.68 -8.32 1.38
N PRO A 39 -8.34 -8.70 2.63
CA PRO A 39 -8.97 -8.31 3.92
C PRO A 39 -8.31 -7.18 4.73
N TYR A 40 -7.58 -6.24 4.12
CA TYR A 40 -6.78 -5.20 4.79
C TYR A 40 -5.58 -5.77 5.57
N VAL A 41 -4.78 -6.56 4.88
CA VAL A 41 -3.57 -7.19 5.45
C VAL A 41 -2.33 -6.71 4.73
N VAL A 42 -1.28 -6.45 5.51
CA VAL A 42 0.09 -6.26 5.03
C VAL A 42 0.94 -7.44 5.51
N GLU A 43 1.59 -8.12 4.59
CA GLU A 43 2.55 -9.19 4.86
C GLU A 43 3.97 -8.66 4.59
N VAL A 44 4.88 -8.94 5.51
CA VAL A 44 6.31 -8.62 5.37
C VAL A 44 7.11 -9.90 5.55
N SER A 45 7.86 -10.29 4.52
CA SER A 45 8.67 -11.50 4.53
C SER A 45 10.15 -11.15 4.53
N ASN A 46 10.91 -11.73 5.46
CA ASN A 46 12.35 -11.59 5.56
C ASN A 46 13.03 -12.89 5.06
N PHE A 47 13.78 -12.79 3.97
CA PHE A 47 14.42 -13.96 3.35
C PHE A 47 15.63 -14.47 4.12
N LEU A 48 16.27 -13.64 4.96
CA LEU A 48 17.42 -14.03 5.76
C LEU A 48 17.02 -14.91 6.96
N THR A 49 15.85 -14.62 7.56
CA THR A 49 15.33 -15.38 8.71
C THR A 49 14.28 -16.42 8.32
N GLY A 50 13.67 -16.28 7.14
CA GLY A 50 12.53 -17.08 6.71
C GLY A 50 11.22 -16.70 7.39
N GLU A 51 11.19 -15.62 8.17
CA GLU A 51 10.01 -15.17 8.90
C GLU A 51 9.10 -14.33 8.00
N THR A 52 7.80 -14.58 8.10
CA THR A 52 6.75 -13.71 7.54
C THR A 52 5.86 -13.21 8.67
N ARG A 53 5.70 -11.89 8.75
CA ARG A 53 4.77 -11.23 9.67
C ARG A 53 3.57 -10.70 8.90
N ALA A 54 2.37 -11.05 9.35
CA ALA A 54 1.13 -10.44 8.90
C ALA A 54 0.69 -9.33 9.87
N LEU A 55 0.21 -8.23 9.32
CA LEU A 55 -0.35 -7.09 10.01
C LEU A 55 -1.79 -6.91 9.53
N ASP A 56 -2.75 -7.31 10.35
CA ASP A 56 -4.17 -7.00 10.14
C ASP A 56 -4.41 -5.52 10.48
N LEU A 57 -4.81 -4.74 9.48
CA LEU A 57 -5.10 -3.33 9.68
C LEU A 57 -6.51 -3.18 10.24
N ASN A 58 -6.61 -2.58 11.43
CA ASN A 58 -7.89 -2.18 11.98
C ASN A 58 -8.38 -0.90 11.28
N ILE A 59 -9.04 -1.09 10.14
CA ILE A 59 -9.60 0.01 9.36
C ILE A 59 -10.92 0.45 9.98
N PRO A 60 -11.03 1.70 10.49
CA PRO A 60 -12.28 2.19 11.06
C PRO A 60 -13.39 2.19 10.00
N GLY A 61 -14.62 1.87 10.42
CA GLY A 61 -15.78 1.88 9.53
C GLY A 61 -15.97 3.23 8.83
N GLY A 62 -16.26 3.19 7.53
CA GLY A 62 -16.38 4.36 6.65
C GLY A 62 -16.13 4.01 5.18
N GLY A 63 -16.32 4.97 4.28
CA GLY A 63 -15.95 4.82 2.86
C GLY A 63 -14.43 4.81 2.66
N HIS A 64 -13.95 4.06 1.66
CA HIS A 64 -12.54 4.03 1.20
C HIS A 64 -11.46 3.81 2.29
N GLY A 65 -11.78 3.08 3.36
CA GLY A 65 -10.80 2.65 4.36
C GLY A 65 -10.10 3.78 5.13
N GLY A 66 -10.69 4.97 5.17
CA GLY A 66 -10.15 6.12 5.91
C GLY A 66 -9.07 6.92 5.18
N GLY A 67 -8.63 6.48 3.99
CA GLY A 67 -7.61 7.16 3.18
C GLY A 67 -7.99 8.60 2.84
N ASP A 68 -9.25 8.83 2.42
CA ASP A 68 -9.75 10.16 2.06
C ASP A 68 -9.63 11.15 3.22
N LYS A 69 -10.01 10.71 4.44
CA LYS A 69 -9.91 11.53 5.65
C LYS A 69 -8.45 11.83 5.99
N GLY A 70 -7.57 10.83 5.94
CA GLY A 70 -6.15 10.99 6.21
C GLY A 70 -5.49 11.97 5.25
N PHE A 71 -5.80 11.83 3.96
CA PHE A 71 -5.29 12.71 2.91
C PHE A 71 -5.68 14.18 3.13
N ILE A 72 -6.97 14.45 3.35
CA ILE A 72 -7.44 15.83 3.59
C ILE A 72 -6.84 16.43 4.86
N MET A 73 -6.74 15.64 5.94
CA MET A 73 -6.11 16.10 7.18
C MET A 73 -4.66 16.51 6.97
N GLU A 74 -3.88 15.71 6.22
CA GLU A 74 -2.47 16.00 5.98
C GLU A 74 -2.28 17.17 5.02
N PHE A 75 -3.09 17.24 3.97
CA PHE A 75 -3.13 18.38 3.05
C PHE A 75 -3.37 19.70 3.81
N MET A 76 -4.35 19.73 4.71
CA MET A 76 -4.66 20.94 5.48
C MET A 76 -3.56 21.30 6.48
N ARG A 77 -2.84 20.32 7.03
CA ARG A 77 -1.69 20.58 7.92
C ARG A 77 -0.53 21.20 7.15
N ALA A 78 -0.19 20.65 5.99
CA ALA A 78 0.86 21.20 5.13
C ALA A 78 0.51 22.64 4.72
N TYR A 79 -0.72 22.87 4.27
CA TYR A 79 -1.23 24.19 3.93
C TYR A 79 -1.09 25.20 5.08
N GLN A 80 -1.46 24.81 6.31
CA GLN A 80 -1.38 25.70 7.48
C GLN A 80 0.06 26.07 7.85
N LYS A 81 1.02 25.20 7.57
CA LYS A 81 2.43 25.44 7.87
C LYS A 81 3.18 26.16 6.74
N GLY A 82 2.57 26.27 5.56
CA GLY A 82 3.25 26.76 4.36
C GLY A 82 4.33 25.81 3.86
N GLU A 83 4.17 24.50 4.13
CA GLU A 83 5.02 23.45 3.54
C GLU A 83 4.50 23.18 2.12
N GLU A 84 5.41 23.12 1.12
CA GLU A 84 5.09 22.71 -0.26
C GLU A 84 4.86 21.19 -0.36
#